data_AF-A0A8X6XKG7-F1
#
_entry.id   AF-A0A8X6XKG7-F1
#
_cell.length_a   1.000
_cell.length_b   1.000
_cell.length_c   1.000
_cell.angle_alpha   90.00
_cell.angle_beta   90.00
_cell.angle_gamma   90.00
#
_symmetry.space_group_name_H-M   'P 1'
#
loop_
_entity.id
_entity.type
_entity.pdbx_description
1 polymer ?
#
loop_
_entity_poly.entity_id
_entity_poly.type
_entity_poly.pdbx_seq_one_letter_code
_entity_poly.pdbx_strand_id
1 'polypeptide(L)'
;MVKISELRFELLDHPPYSPDLAPSAIHHLHQNDIIHRDIRASNFILSSEGDLKLIDFGSCALVKDTEGKTHSSVGSPYWMAPEVIACEQLRPYTKSCDVWSLGIMAIELAETLPPLFDIHPVRAMFRIAR
;
A
#
# COMPACT_ATOMS: atom_id res chain seq x y z
N MET A 1 -20.82 -8.85 -2.19
CA MET A 1 -19.87 -8.03 -2.96
C MET A 1 -19.69 -6.76 -2.16
N VAL A 2 -18.69 -6.72 -1.28
CA VAL A 2 -18.44 -5.54 -0.43
C VAL A 2 -17.89 -4.47 -1.36
N LYS A 3 -18.59 -3.34 -1.46
CA LYS A 3 -18.09 -2.21 -2.27
C LYS A 3 -16.85 -1.65 -1.57
N ILE A 4 -15.84 -1.20 -2.31
CA ILE A 4 -14.64 -0.55 -1.74
C ILE A 4 -15.03 0.61 -0.79
N SER A 5 -16.17 1.25 -1.01
CA SER A 5 -16.75 2.26 -0.12
C SER A 5 -17.21 1.73 1.24
N GLU A 6 -17.59 0.46 1.35
CA GLU A 6 -18.05 -0.20 2.59
C GLU A 6 -16.86 -0.64 3.47
N LEU A 7 -15.74 -1.04 2.86
CA LEU A 7 -14.48 -1.35 3.57
C LEU A 7 -13.88 -0.15 4.30
N ARG A 8 -14.11 1.06 3.76
CA ARG A 8 -13.75 2.32 4.44
C ARG A 8 -14.43 2.44 5.81
N PHE A 9 -15.67 1.97 5.94
CA PHE A 9 -16.40 2.01 7.22
C PHE A 9 -15.97 0.84 8.12
N GLU A 10 -15.83 -0.37 7.59
CA GLU A 10 -15.42 -1.54 8.40
C GLU A 10 -14.02 -1.37 9.04
N LEU A 11 -13.03 -0.85 8.30
CA LEU A 11 -11.69 -0.62 8.85
C LEU A 11 -11.63 0.55 9.84
N LEU A 12 -12.56 1.50 9.75
CA LEU A 12 -12.66 2.63 10.68
C LEU A 12 -13.45 2.29 11.96
N ASP A 13 -14.40 1.35 11.89
CA ASP A 13 -15.36 1.04 12.96
C ASP A 13 -15.07 -0.26 13.75
N HIS A 14 -14.06 -1.06 13.37
CA HIS A 14 -13.63 -2.24 14.13
C HIS A 14 -12.92 -1.90 15.46
N PRO A 15 -12.95 -2.80 16.47
CA PRO A 15 -12.35 -2.57 17.78
C PRO A 15 -10.84 -2.27 17.67
N PRO A 16 -10.29 -1.51 18.63
CA PRO A 16 -8.92 -0.98 18.58
C PRO A 16 -7.96 -2.10 18.20
N TYR A 17 -7.30 -1.95 17.05
CA TYR A 17 -6.29 -2.90 16.64
C TYR A 17 -5.24 -2.94 17.76
N SER A 18 -5.19 -4.07 18.48
CA SER A 18 -4.09 -4.38 19.38
C SER A 18 -2.76 -4.14 18.62
N PRO A 19 -1.66 -3.75 19.30
CA PRO A 19 -0.47 -3.03 18.78
C PRO A 19 0.34 -3.63 17.61
N ASP A 20 -0.23 -4.50 16.79
CA ASP A 20 0.31 -5.00 15.54
C ASP A 20 0.00 -4.00 14.40
N LEU A 21 0.63 -2.83 14.59
CA LEU A 21 0.63 -1.51 13.94
C LEU A 21 0.12 -1.39 12.49
N ALA A 22 0.76 -1.99 11.50
CA ALA A 22 0.48 -1.79 10.08
C ALA A 22 0.34 -3.09 9.26
N PRO A 23 1.12 -4.17 9.57
CA PRO A 23 0.96 -5.46 8.90
C PRO A 23 -0.45 -6.04 9.03
N SER A 24 -1.12 -5.84 10.18
CA SER A 24 -2.48 -6.35 10.42
C SER A 24 -3.53 -5.68 9.52
N ALA A 25 -3.43 -4.37 9.31
CA ALA A 25 -4.30 -3.64 8.39
C ALA A 25 -4.12 -4.12 6.94
N ILE A 26 -2.88 -4.30 6.51
CA ILE A 26 -2.55 -4.84 5.17
C ILE A 26 -3.05 -6.28 5.04
N HIS A 27 -2.84 -7.11 6.06
CA HIS A 27 -3.31 -8.49 6.08
C HIS A 27 -4.84 -8.57 5.93
N HIS A 28 -5.58 -7.70 6.64
CA HIS A 28 -7.04 -7.63 6.53
C HIS A 28 -7.50 -7.27 5.10
N LEU A 29 -6.85 -6.29 4.45
CA LEU A 29 -7.14 -5.98 3.04
C LEU A 29 -6.87 -7.17 2.13
N HIS A 30 -5.73 -7.83 2.34
CA HIS A 30 -5.31 -8.98 1.54
C HIS A 30 -6.24 -10.18 1.73
N GLN A 31 -6.77 -10.42 2.92
CA GLN A 31 -7.79 -11.46 3.16
C GLN A 31 -9.09 -11.19 2.39
N ASN A 32 -9.41 -9.92 2.13
CA ASN A 32 -10.59 -9.49 1.39
C ASN A 32 -10.33 -9.25 -0.11
N ASP A 33 -9.21 -9.77 -0.63
CA ASP A 33 -8.83 -9.62 -2.04
C ASP A 33 -8.69 -8.16 -2.50
N ILE A 34 -8.22 -7.28 -1.61
CA ILE A 34 -7.95 -5.87 -1.90
C ILE A 34 -6.44 -5.63 -1.82
N ILE A 35 -5.94 -4.81 -2.76
CA ILE A 35 -4.58 -4.28 -2.75
C ILE A 35 -4.68 -2.77 -2.50
N HIS A 36 -3.89 -2.24 -1.57
CA HIS A 36 -3.92 -0.80 -1.25
C HIS A 36 -3.22 0.05 -2.32
N ARG A 37 -2.03 -0.39 -2.77
CA ARG A 37 -1.18 0.25 -3.79
C ARG A 37 -0.56 1.61 -3.42
N ASP A 38 -0.72 2.05 -2.16
CA ASP A 38 -0.09 3.28 -1.65
C ASP A 38 0.19 3.19 -0.14
N ILE A 39 0.87 2.12 0.29
CA ILE A 39 1.31 1.97 1.69
C ILE A 39 2.53 2.86 1.94
N ARG A 40 2.40 3.78 2.91
CA ARG A 40 3.43 4.74 3.34
C ARG A 40 3.05 5.34 4.68
N ALA A 41 4.00 5.88 5.45
CA ALA A 41 3.74 6.31 6.82
C ALA A 41 2.64 7.38 6.91
N SER A 42 2.57 8.31 5.96
CA SER A 42 1.55 9.36 5.95
C SER A 42 0.11 8.87 5.70
N ASN A 43 -0.05 7.62 5.26
CA ASN A 43 -1.36 7.00 5.08
C ASN A 43 -1.79 6.18 6.31
N PHE A 44 -1.05 6.29 7.42
CA PHE A 44 -1.47 5.78 8.72
C PHE A 44 -1.69 6.94 9.70
N ILE A 45 -2.84 6.94 10.35
CA ILE A 45 -3.18 7.91 11.41
C ILE A 45 -3.20 7.21 12.75
N LEU A 46 -2.61 7.83 13.76
CA LEU A 46 -2.69 7.40 15.15
C LEU A 46 -3.84 8.13 15.85
N SER A 47 -4.73 7.40 16.52
CA SER A 47 -5.77 7.98 17.37
C SER A 47 -5.22 8.44 18.72
N SER A 48 -6.00 9.22 19.46
CA SER A 48 -5.67 9.61 20.84
C SER A 48 -5.58 8.42 21.79
N GLU A 49 -6.24 7.32 21.44
CA GLU A 49 -6.29 6.06 22.19
C GLU A 49 -5.12 5.13 21.84
N GLY A 50 -4.27 5.51 20.87
CA GLY A 50 -3.12 4.73 20.43
C GLY A 50 -3.39 3.75 19.29
N ASP A 51 -4.55 3.85 18.63
CA ASP A 51 -4.93 2.99 17.51
C ASP A 51 -4.32 3.49 16.21
N LEU A 52 -3.72 2.59 15.42
CA LEU A 52 -3.28 2.91 14.08
C LEU A 52 -4.36 2.57 13.05
N LYS A 53 -4.72 3.53 12.21
CA LYS A 53 -5.74 3.38 11.15
C LYS A 53 -5.14 3.71 9.79
N LEU A 54 -5.31 2.80 8.84
CA LEU A 54 -4.97 3.01 7.45
C LEU A 54 -6.02 3.92 6.79
N ILE A 55 -5.54 4.91 6.03
CA ILE A 55 -6.36 5.88 5.30
C ILE A 55 -5.99 5.89 3.82
N ASP A 56 -6.74 6.66 3.03
CA ASP A 56 -6.54 6.89 1.60
C ASP A 56 -6.63 5.64 0.70
N PHE A 57 -7.85 5.10 0.62
CA PHE A 57 -8.19 3.98 -0.25
C PHE A 57 -8.39 4.38 -1.72
N GLY A 58 -8.03 5.61 -2.13
CA GLY A 58 -8.26 6.12 -3.49
C GLY A 58 -7.52 5.33 -4.57
N SER A 59 -6.41 4.71 -4.19
CA SER A 59 -5.62 3.84 -5.05
C SER A 59 -5.96 2.36 -4.90
N CYS A 60 -6.95 1.94 -4.10
CA CYS A 60 -7.22 0.52 -3.90
C CYS A 60 -7.74 -0.19 -5.17
N ALA A 61 -7.51 -1.51 -5.26
CA ALA A 61 -8.07 -2.36 -6.32
C ALA A 61 -8.46 -3.74 -5.79
N LEU A 62 -9.54 -4.30 -6.34
CA LEU A 62 -9.92 -5.69 -6.11
C LEU A 62 -9.11 -6.62 -7.01
N VAL A 63 -8.57 -7.68 -6.44
CA VAL A 63 -7.86 -8.75 -7.17
C VAL A 63 -8.81 -9.50 -8.12
N LYS A 64 -10.11 -9.54 -7.81
CA LYS A 64 -11.15 -10.28 -8.55
C LYS A 64 -11.90 -9.48 -9.63
N ASP A 65 -11.96 -8.15 -9.53
CA ASP A 65 -12.74 -7.30 -10.47
C ASP A 65 -11.96 -6.97 -11.75
N THR A 66 -10.73 -7.45 -11.80
CA THR A 66 -9.95 -7.61 -13.02
C THR A 66 -9.73 -9.10 -13.18
N GLU A 67 -9.63 -9.63 -14.40
CA GLU A 67 -9.10 -10.97 -14.64
C GLU A 67 -7.61 -11.03 -14.22
N GLY A 68 -7.31 -10.78 -12.95
CA GLY A 68 -5.98 -10.50 -12.41
C GLY A 68 -5.35 -9.17 -12.85
N LYS A 69 -5.90 -8.42 -13.81
CA LYS A 69 -5.20 -7.36 -14.56
C LYS A 69 -5.27 -5.93 -13.96
N THR A 70 -4.41 -5.58 -13.01
CA THR A 70 -4.12 -4.16 -12.74
C THR A 70 -2.88 -3.71 -13.51
N HIS A 71 -3.06 -3.01 -14.63
CA HIS A 71 -1.97 -2.55 -15.52
C HIS A 71 -1.53 -1.10 -15.29
N SER A 72 -2.00 -0.47 -14.21
CA SER A 72 -1.70 0.93 -13.91
C SER A 72 -0.55 1.06 -12.93
N SER A 73 0.51 1.78 -13.31
CA SER A 73 1.56 2.27 -12.41
C SER A 73 0.99 3.40 -11.54
N VAL A 74 0.38 3.03 -10.42
CA VAL A 74 -0.17 3.95 -9.41
C VAL A 74 0.54 3.75 -8.07
N GLY A 75 0.54 4.79 -7.25
CA GLY A 75 1.18 4.83 -5.94
C GLY A 75 2.26 5.91 -5.84
N SER A 76 2.79 6.06 -4.63
CA SER A 76 3.87 7.00 -4.34
C SER A 76 5.24 6.47 -4.81
N PRO A 77 5.96 7.15 -5.73
CA PRO A 77 7.13 6.63 -6.45
C PRO A 77 8.21 5.91 -5.62
N TYR A 78 8.53 6.41 -4.43
CA TYR A 78 9.62 5.86 -3.59
C TYR A 78 9.22 4.55 -2.87
N TRP A 79 7.92 4.29 -2.70
CA TRP A 79 7.38 3.10 -2.06
C TRP A 79 6.89 2.06 -3.08
N MET A 80 6.93 2.36 -4.38
CA MET A 80 6.46 1.46 -5.41
C MET A 80 7.41 0.26 -5.57
N ALA A 81 6.82 -0.92 -5.65
CA ALA A 81 7.54 -2.15 -5.93
C ALA A 81 8.07 -2.18 -7.38
N PRO A 82 9.21 -2.84 -7.65
CA PRO A 82 9.78 -2.92 -8.99
C PRO A 82 8.79 -3.47 -10.02
N GLU A 83 7.97 -4.46 -9.65
CA GLU A 83 6.94 -5.04 -10.52
C GLU A 83 5.81 -4.05 -10.87
N VAL A 84 5.51 -3.10 -9.97
CA VAL A 84 4.50 -2.04 -10.21
C VAL A 84 5.05 -0.98 -11.16
N ILE A 85 6.35 -0.67 -11.05
CA ILE A 85 7.04 0.30 -11.92
C ILE A 85 7.25 -0.29 -13.31
N ALA A 86 7.73 -1.53 -13.39
CA ALA A 86 8.05 -2.19 -14.66
C ALA A 86 6.80 -2.40 -15.52
N CYS A 87 5.62 -2.57 -14.89
CA CYS A 87 4.31 -2.68 -15.52
C CYS A 87 4.36 -3.52 -16.82
N GLU A 88 5.04 -4.67 -16.77
CA GLU A 88 5.11 -5.55 -17.92
C GLU A 88 3.70 -6.06 -18.20
N GLN A 89 3.27 -5.85 -19.45
CA GLN A 89 1.95 -6.20 -19.98
C GLN A 89 1.59 -7.70 -19.84
N LEU A 90 2.50 -8.53 -19.31
CA LEU A 90 2.43 -9.99 -19.26
C LEU A 90 2.21 -10.56 -17.86
N ARG A 91 2.44 -9.81 -16.76
CA ARG A 91 2.13 -10.28 -15.40
C ARG A 91 1.53 -9.16 -14.55
N PRO A 92 0.28 -9.30 -14.10
CA PRO A 92 -0.24 -8.37 -13.11
C PRO A 92 0.50 -8.48 -11.78
N TYR A 93 0.72 -7.34 -11.15
CA TYR A 93 1.24 -7.30 -9.78
C TYR A 93 0.17 -7.80 -8.80
N THR A 94 0.63 -8.38 -7.70
CA THR A 94 -0.24 -9.04 -6.71
C THR A 94 -0.18 -8.29 -5.38
N LYS A 95 -0.84 -8.84 -4.36
CA LYS A 95 -0.78 -8.39 -2.95
C LYS A 95 0.66 -8.17 -2.44
N SER A 96 1.67 -8.78 -3.07
CA SER A 96 3.09 -8.59 -2.76
C SER A 96 3.57 -7.13 -2.84
N CYS A 97 2.95 -6.29 -3.67
CA CYS A 97 3.40 -4.90 -3.80
C CYS A 97 3.20 -4.09 -2.51
N ASP A 98 2.12 -4.32 -1.77
CA ASP A 98 1.90 -3.68 -0.47
C ASP A 98 2.94 -4.15 0.57
N VAL A 99 3.47 -5.38 0.44
CA VAL A 99 4.53 -5.91 1.32
C VAL A 99 5.86 -5.22 1.04
N TRP A 100 6.17 -4.96 -0.24
CA TRP A 100 7.32 -4.13 -0.60
C TRP A 100 7.19 -2.73 -0.02
N SER A 101 6.05 -2.08 -0.24
CA SER A 101 5.79 -0.74 0.29
C SER A 101 5.87 -0.68 1.82
N LEU A 102 5.41 -1.72 2.53
CA LEU A 102 5.58 -1.86 3.97
C LEU A 102 7.07 -1.89 4.38
N GLY A 103 7.92 -2.59 3.63
CA GLY A 103 9.36 -2.59 3.85
C GLY A 103 10.00 -1.22 3.67
N ILE A 104 9.58 -0.47 2.64
CA ILE A 104 10.02 0.91 2.43
C ILE A 104 9.53 1.82 3.57
N MET A 105 8.29 1.65 4.01
CA MET A 105 7.73 2.39 5.15
C MET A 105 8.51 2.11 6.44
N ALA A 106 8.99 0.88 6.66
CA ALA A 106 9.82 0.58 7.83
C ALA A 106 11.14 1.38 7.82
N ILE A 107 11.75 1.56 6.64
CA ILE A 107 12.93 2.42 6.47
C ILE A 107 12.56 3.89 6.68
N GLU A 108 11.47 4.36 6.07
CA GLU A 108 10.95 5.72 6.25
C GLU A 108 10.74 6.08 7.73
N LEU A 109 10.19 5.16 8.53
CA LEU A 109 9.97 5.36 9.96
C LEU A 109 11.28 5.39 10.75
N ALA A 110 12.31 4.66 10.32
CA ALA A 110 13.62 4.62 10.98
C ALA A 110 14.50 5.82 10.59
N GLU A 111 14.41 6.28 9.34
CA GLU A 111 15.32 7.27 8.74
C GLU A 111 14.64 8.61 8.46
N THR A 112 13.35 8.77 8.79
CA THR A 112 12.47 9.91 8.53
C THR A 112 12.12 10.16 7.05
N LEU A 113 12.79 9.49 6.12
CA LEU A 113 12.60 9.59 4.68
C LEU A 113 12.71 8.21 4.04
N PRO A 114 11.96 7.91 2.96
CA PRO A 114 12.17 6.67 2.22
C PRO A 114 13.52 6.71 1.48
N PRO A 115 14.07 5.55 1.08
CA PRO A 115 15.24 5.50 0.23
C PRO A 115 15.04 6.31 -1.06
N LEU A 116 16.12 6.90 -1.57
CA LEU A 116 16.15 7.66 -2.84
C LEU A 116 15.30 8.94 -2.85
N PHE A 117 14.84 9.43 -1.69
CA PHE A 117 14.01 10.65 -1.61
C PHE A 117 14.72 11.92 -2.11
N ASP A 118 16.05 11.92 -2.13
CA ASP A 118 16.90 12.99 -2.65
C ASP A 118 16.98 13.01 -4.20
N ILE A 119 16.42 12.00 -4.86
CA ILE A 119 16.44 11.84 -6.31
C ILE A 119 15.06 12.15 -6.88
N HIS A 120 15.02 12.84 -8.02
CA HIS A 120 13.77 13.10 -8.75
C HIS A 120 12.92 11.81 -8.91
N PRO A 121 11.60 11.83 -8.62
CA PRO A 121 10.78 10.62 -8.49
C PRO A 121 10.88 9.65 -9.68
N VAL A 122 10.84 10.18 -10.90
CA VAL A 122 10.99 9.38 -12.14
C VAL A 122 12.33 8.64 -12.18
N ARG A 123 13.41 9.29 -11.74
CA ARG A 123 14.75 8.69 -11.72
C ARG A 123 14.90 7.67 -10.60
N ALA A 124 14.24 7.88 -9.45
CA ALA A 124 14.14 6.88 -8.39
C ALA A 124 13.44 5.63 -8.90
N MET A 125 12.30 5.77 -9.58
CA MET A 125 11.58 4.63 -10.18
C MET A 125 12.45 3.82 -11.15
N PHE A 126 13.23 4.48 -12.03
CA PHE A 126 14.17 3.79 -12.92
C PHE A 126 15.28 3.02 -12.17
N ARG A 127 15.66 3.45 -10.96
CA ARG A 127 16.62 2.72 -10.13
C ARG A 127 15.98 1.54 -9.41
N ILE A 128 14.73 1.69 -8.97
CA ILE A 128 13.99 0.64 -8.27
C ILE A 128 13.66 -0.51 -9.24
N ALA A 129 13.28 -0.20 -10.49
CA ALA A 129 12.92 -1.21 -11.49
C ALA A 129 14.10 -2.01 -12.08
N ARG A 130 15.33 -1.83 -11.60
CA ARG A 130 16.57 -2.41 -12.15
C ARG A 130 17.22 -3.42 -11.24
#